data_AF-A0A1Y2S7K7-F1
#
_entry.id   AF-A0A1Y2S7K7-F1
#
_cell.length_a   1.000
_cell.length_b   1.000
_cell.length_c   1.000
_cell.angle_alpha   90.00
_cell.angle_beta   90.00
_cell.angle_gamma   90.00
#
_symmetry.space_group_name_H-M   'P 1'
#
loop_
_entity.id
_entity.type
_entity.pdbx_description
1 polymer ?
#
loop_
_entity_poly.entity_id
_entity_poly.type
_entity_poly.pdbx_seq_one_letter_code
_entity_poly.pdbx_strand_id
1 'polypeptide(L)' 'MSHYSISGIHDLSSAYTANMIPNVIYQVSVYLHVDGLSIMIHIDAAKHDLRNMTINQIADLAYAEYKKKSSC' A
#
# COMPACT_ATOMS: atom_id res chain seq x y z
N MET A 1 -7.62 -19.64 0.27
CA MET A 1 -6.54 -19.31 -0.67
C MET A 1 -6.46 -17.81 -0.73
N SER A 2 -5.29 -17.22 -0.48
CA SER A 2 -5.13 -15.75 -0.59
C SER A 2 -5.40 -15.35 -2.04
N HIS A 3 -6.39 -14.47 -2.26
CA HIS A 3 -6.78 -13.98 -3.59
C HIS A 3 -5.73 -13.07 -4.24
N TYR A 4 -4.60 -12.87 -3.55
CA TYR A 4 -3.53 -12.03 -4.01
C TYR A 4 -2.17 -12.51 -3.49
N SER A 5 -1.09 -12.09 -4.16
CA SER A 5 0.29 -12.20 -3.68
C SER A 5 1.00 -10.85 -3.81
N ILE A 6 2.00 -10.62 -2.96
CA ILE A 6 2.80 -9.39 -3.02
C ILE A 6 4.02 -9.59 -3.93
N SER A 7 4.22 -8.63 -4.82
CA SER A 7 5.35 -8.59 -5.76
C SER A 7 6.45 -7.64 -5.29
N GLY A 8 6.07 -6.54 -4.62
CA GLY A 8 7.02 -5.59 -4.06
C GLY A 8 6.36 -4.43 -3.31
N ILE A 9 7.13 -3.80 -2.43
CA ILE A 9 6.77 -2.55 -1.76
C ILE A 9 7.90 -1.55 -2.03
N HIS A 10 7.56 -0.47 -2.72
CA HIS A 10 8.50 0.58 -3.10
C HIS A 10 8.20 1.86 -2.31
N ASP A 11 9.22 2.70 -2.17
CA ASP A 11 9.14 3.99 -1.49
C ASP A 11 8.70 3.88 -0.02
N LEU A 12 8.93 2.73 0.62
CA LEU A 12 8.59 2.49 2.03
C LEU A 12 9.29 3.50 2.96
N SER A 13 10.43 4.06 2.55
CA SER A 13 11.10 5.16 3.23
C SER A 13 10.19 6.38 3.45
N SER A 14 9.22 6.63 2.56
CA SER A 14 8.21 7.69 2.71
C SER A 14 7.42 7.55 4.01
N ALA A 15 7.16 6.31 4.44
CA ALA A 15 6.50 6.05 5.72
C ALA A 15 7.33 6.50 6.91
N TYR A 16 8.67 6.46 6.84
CA TYR A 16 9.59 6.80 7.92
C TYR A 16 9.92 8.30 8.03
N THR A 17 9.29 9.15 7.22
CA THR A 17 9.48 10.61 7.27
C THR A 17 9.06 11.18 8.62
N ALA A 18 10.01 11.58 9.46
CA ALA A 18 9.73 12.05 10.83
C ALA A 18 8.88 13.33 10.89
N ASN A 19 9.04 14.23 9.91
CA ASN A 19 8.33 15.51 9.84
C ASN A 19 7.52 15.58 8.53
N MET A 20 6.36 14.94 8.53
CA MET A 20 5.45 15.02 7.37
C MET A 20 4.91 16.44 7.23
N ILE A 21 5.09 17.02 6.05
CA ILE A 21 4.62 18.36 5.72
C ILE A 21 3.13 18.27 5.39
N PRO A 22 2.27 19.11 5.99
CA PRO A 22 0.86 19.19 5.62
C PRO A 22 0.69 19.42 4.12
N ASN A 23 -0.26 18.73 3.49
CA ASN A 23 -0.56 18.78 2.05
C ASN A 23 0.51 18.16 1.11
N VAL A 24 1.56 17.51 1.64
CA VAL A 24 2.45 16.65 0.85
C VAL A 24 1.94 15.22 0.89
N ILE A 25 1.88 14.56 -0.27
CA ILE A 25 1.46 13.16 -0.36
C ILE A 25 2.68 12.26 -0.20
N TYR A 26 2.68 11.45 0.85
CA TYR A 26 3.74 10.47 1.12
C TYR A 26 3.29 9.11 0.63
N GLN A 27 3.50 8.82 -0.65
CA GLN A 27 3.03 7.56 -1.24
C GLN A 27 4.02 6.41 -1.02
N VAL A 28 3.47 5.26 -0.68
CA VAL A 28 4.13 3.95 -0.74
C VAL A 28 3.44 3.15 -1.82
N SER A 29 4.22 2.65 -2.78
CA SER A 29 3.69 1.89 -3.91
C SER A 29 3.75 0.40 -3.60
N VAL A 30 2.60 -0.25 -3.57
CA VAL A 30 2.47 -1.69 -3.32
C VAL A 30 2.05 -2.38 -4.60
N TYR A 31 2.86 -3.34 -5.04
CA TYR A 31 2.60 -4.16 -6.21
C TYR A 31 2.02 -5.50 -5.77
N LEU A 32 0.80 -5.78 -6.20
CA LEU A 32 0.10 -7.03 -5.92
C LEU A 32 -0.19 -7.77 -7.22
N HIS A 33 -0.23 -9.09 -7.16
CA HIS A 33 -0.89 -9.91 -8.18
C HIS A 33 -2.23 -10.36 -7.62
N VAL A 34 -3.33 -9.99 -8.26
CA VAL A 34 -4.70 -10.35 -7.87
C VAL A 34 -5.33 -11.09 -9.03
N ASP A 35 -5.77 -12.33 -8.81
CA ASP A 35 -6.44 -13.15 -9.84
C ASP A 35 -5.75 -13.17 -11.21
N GLY A 36 -4.40 -13.15 -11.21
CA GLY A 36 -3.57 -13.16 -12.43
C GLY A 36 -3.27 -11.77 -13.02
N LEU A 37 -3.78 -10.69 -12.43
CA LEU A 37 -3.50 -9.31 -12.83
C LEU A 37 -2.46 -8.67 -11.92
N SER A 38 -1.46 -8.02 -12.52
CA SER A 38 -0.51 -7.18 -11.79
C SER A 38 -1.12 -5.80 -11.56
N ILE A 39 -1.30 -5.42 -10.30
CA ILE A 39 -1.86 -4.13 -9.89
C ILE A 39 -0.85 -3.34 -9.07
N MET A 40 -0.88 -2.02 -9.22
CA MET A 40 -0.14 -1.09 -8.37
C MET A 40 -1.12 -0.27 -7.54
N ILE A 41 -0.92 -0.27 -6.23
CA ILE A 41 -1.73 0.50 -5.28
C ILE A 41 -0.83 1.47 -4.53
N HIS A 42 -1.18 2.75 -4.59
CA HIS A 42 -0.53 3.78 -3.80
C HIS A 42 -1.25 3.92 -2.46
N ILE A 43 -0.50 3.72 -1.37
CA ILE A 43 -0.96 3.95 -0.01
C ILE A 43 -0.38 5.27 0.48
N ASP A 44 -1.22 6.12 1.04
CA ASP A 44 -0.80 7.36 1.69
C ASP A 44 -0.25 7.07 3.10
N ALA A 45 1.07 7.11 3.23
CA ALA A 45 1.77 6.86 4.48
C ALA A 45 1.56 7.95 5.54
N ALA A 46 1.00 9.12 5.17
CA ALA A 46 0.57 10.11 6.15
C ALA A 46 -0.77 9.76 6.81
N LYS A 47 -1.58 8.92 6.17
CA LYS A 47 -2.90 8.48 6.67
C LYS A 47 -2.87 7.11 7.33
N HIS A 48 -1.81 6.34 7.09
CA HIS A 48 -1.65 4.98 7.61
C HIS A 48 -0.30 4.84 8.30
N ASP A 49 -0.29 4.26 9.51
CA ASP A 49 0.95 3.98 10.24
C ASP A 49 1.66 2.73 9.68
N LEU A 50 2.27 2.87 8.50
CA LEU A 50 2.93 1.76 7.81
C LEU A 50 4.23 1.32 8.53
N ARG A 51 4.77 2.12 9.44
CA ARG A 51 6.03 1.82 10.18
C ARG A 51 5.87 0.61 11.09
N ASN A 52 4.70 0.48 11.69
CA ASN A 52 4.38 -0.57 12.64
C ASN A 52 3.66 -1.75 11.98
N MET A 53 3.58 -1.76 10.64
CA MET A 53 2.95 -2.83 9.88
C MET A 53 4.00 -3.79 9.31
N THR A 54 3.68 -5.07 9.37
CA THR A 54 4.40 -6.11 8.61
C THR A 54 4.10 -5.98 7.12
N ILE A 55 4.96 -6.58 6.28
CA ILE A 55 4.75 -6.65 4.83
C ILE A 55 3.37 -7.22 4.48
N ASN A 56 2.92 -8.26 5.19
CA ASN A 56 1.60 -8.88 4.97
C ASN A 56 0.45 -7.91 5.30
N GLN A 57 0.56 -7.14 6.38
CA GLN A 57 -0.44 -6.13 6.75
C GLN A 57 -0.50 -4.99 5.73
N ILE A 58 0.65 -4.57 5.19
CA ILE A 58 0.69 -3.58 4.11
C ILE A 58 0.03 -4.14 2.84
N ALA A 59 0.24 -5.42 2.55
CA ALA A 59 -0.39 -6.12 1.42
C ALA A 59 -1.92 -6.22 1.58
N ASP A 60 -2.40 -6.58 2.79
CA ASP A 60 -3.83 -6.63 3.12
C ASP A 60 -4.48 -5.24 2.97
N LEU A 61 -3.80 -4.19 3.42
CA LEU A 61 -4.25 -2.81 3.26
C LEU A 61 -4.33 -2.41 1.79
N ALA A 62 -3.29 -2.69 1.00
CA ALA A 62 -3.28 -2.43 -0.44
C ALA A 62 -4.42 -3.18 -1.17
N TYR A 63 -4.67 -4.44 -0.81
CA TYR A 63 -5.75 -5.23 -1.39
C TYR A 63 -7.13 -4.68 -1.00
N ALA A 64 -7.30 -4.19 0.22
CA ALA A 64 -8.52 -3.52 0.64
C ALA A 64 -8.78 -2.23 -0.16
N GLU A 65 -7.75 -1.42 -0.40
CA GLU A 65 -7.84 -0.21 -1.24
C GLU A 65 -8.13 -0.54 -2.70
N TYR A 66 -7.53 -1.60 -3.24
CA TYR A 66 -7.88 -2.12 -4.57
C TYR A 66 -9.36 -2.46 -4.67
N LYS A 67 -9.88 -3.25 -3.72
CA LYS A 67 -11.31 -3.64 -3.69
C LYS A 67 -12.23 -2.43 -3.65
N LYS A 68 -11.91 -1.40 -2.86
CA LYS A 68 -12.70 -0.16 -2.82
C LYS A 68 -12.75 0.53 -4.19
N LYS A 69 -11.64 0.56 -4.92
CA LYS A 69 -11.57 1.16 -6.26
C LYS A 69 -12.26 0.31 -7.34
N SER A 70 -12.23 -1.01 -7.22
CA SER A 70 -12.83 -1.93 -8.21
C SER A 70 -14.34 -2.15 -8.00
N SER A 71 -14.90 -1.72 -6.87
CA SER A 71 -16.33 -1.88 -6.53
C SER A 71 -17.22 -0.75 -7.06
N CYS A 72 -16.69 0.14 -7.90
CA CYS A 72 -17.41 1.27 -8.50
C CYS A 72 -17.82 0.97 -9.94
#